data_AF-A0A6U0G547-F1
#
_entry.id   AF-A0A6U0G547-F1
#
_cell.length_a   1.000
_cell.length_b   1.000
_cell.length_c   1.000
_cell.angle_alpha   90.00
_cell.angle_beta   90.00
_cell.angle_gamma   90.00
#
_symmetry.space_group_name_H-M   'P 1'
#
loop_
_entity.id
_entity.type
_entity.pdbx_description
1 polymer ?
#
loop_
_entity_poly.entity_id
_entity_poly.type
_entity_poly.pdbx_seq_one_letter_code
_entity_poly.pdbx_strand_id
1 'polypeptide(L)'
;MQQQHLLHSIAGKCSFLAILLVATTLPTSQCFSPPPPSPSPCLSPISVHMETRCHRQRIPFYHPKSSSSSSSSLNAVTEEDVIAAVEKAEDLWADALEARKKANKLSEEAEGGATSASESADEAMGALQIKSGGTFGMSNVETAKSALNKALDAGSKVDEALKATEEADRLEKLAEEALEASEKALEQHLIDFPEEEGE
;
A
#
# COMPACT_ATOMS: atom_id res chain seq x y z
N MET A 1 -51.06 8.82 28.24
CA MET A 1 -49.78 9.40 28.72
C MET A 1 -48.69 8.34 28.70
N GLN A 2 -48.16 7.99 27.52
CA GLN A 2 -47.11 6.96 27.42
C GLN A 2 -46.25 7.10 26.15
N GLN A 3 -46.03 8.35 25.71
CA GLN A 3 -45.20 8.67 24.53
C GLN A 3 -44.20 9.81 24.78
N GLN A 4 -43.86 10.12 26.04
CA GLN A 4 -42.84 11.13 26.35
C GLN A 4 -41.54 10.54 26.95
N HIS A 5 -41.48 9.22 27.20
CA HIS A 5 -40.30 8.61 27.83
C HIS A 5 -39.27 8.01 26.86
N LEU A 6 -39.54 7.99 25.54
CA LEU A 6 -38.60 7.38 24.58
C LEU A 6 -37.63 8.38 23.91
N LEU A 7 -37.87 9.69 24.02
CA LEU A 7 -37.03 10.71 23.35
C LEU A 7 -35.81 11.16 24.18
N HIS A 8 -35.75 10.83 25.47
CA HIS A 8 -34.59 11.18 26.31
C HIS A 8 -33.45 10.13 26.27
N SER A 9 -33.66 8.96 25.67
CA SER A 9 -32.60 7.92 25.58
C SER A 9 -31.66 8.11 24.38
N ILE A 10 -32.07 8.90 23.38
CA ILE A 10 -31.26 9.14 22.16
C ILE A 10 -30.50 10.48 22.24
N ALA A 11 -30.93 11.41 23.11
CA ALA A 11 -30.28 12.72 23.27
C ALA A 11 -28.93 12.68 24.02
N GLY A 12 -28.53 11.53 24.58
CA GLY A 12 -27.26 11.38 25.33
C GLY A 12 -26.05 10.94 24.50
N LYS A 13 -26.21 10.64 23.20
CA LYS A 13 -25.11 10.14 22.34
C LYS A 13 -24.76 11.01 21.13
N CYS A 14 -25.41 12.17 20.97
CA CYS A 14 -25.12 13.08 19.85
C CYS A 14 -24.22 14.27 20.22
N SER A 15 -23.53 14.25 21.38
CA SER A 15 -22.59 15.32 21.76
C SER A 15 -21.12 15.06 21.39
N PHE A 16 -20.79 13.94 20.71
CA PHE A 16 -19.43 13.69 20.21
C PHE A 16 -19.22 14.02 18.72
N LEU A 17 -20.26 14.49 18.02
CA LEU A 17 -20.18 14.91 16.61
C LEU A 17 -20.21 16.44 16.41
N ALA A 18 -19.86 17.21 17.45
CA ALA A 18 -19.79 18.67 17.40
C ALA A 18 -18.39 19.24 17.69
N ILE A 19 -17.34 18.42 17.57
CA ILE A 19 -15.93 18.87 17.56
C ILE A 19 -15.22 18.26 16.34
N LEU A 20 -15.80 18.40 15.15
CA LEU A 20 -15.08 18.14 13.90
C LEU A 20 -15.66 18.93 12.71
N LEU A 21 -16.12 20.16 12.95
CA LEU A 21 -16.56 21.05 11.85
C LEU A 21 -16.29 22.54 12.11
N VAL A 22 -15.12 22.87 12.66
CA VAL A 22 -14.59 24.25 12.64
C VAL A 22 -13.09 24.18 12.38
N ALA A 23 -12.68 24.06 11.10
CA ALA A 23 -11.43 24.58 10.56
C ALA A 23 -11.27 24.25 9.05
N THR A 24 -12.22 24.63 8.21
CA THR A 24 -12.00 24.73 6.74
C THR A 24 -12.46 26.09 6.22
N THR A 25 -11.97 27.16 6.84
CA THR A 25 -11.85 28.47 6.20
C THR A 25 -10.51 29.08 6.60
N LEU A 26 -9.42 28.53 6.06
CA LEU A 26 -8.17 29.28 5.96
C LEU A 26 -7.99 29.80 4.53
N PRO A 27 -7.51 31.04 4.39
CA PRO A 27 -7.53 31.79 3.16
C PRO A 27 -6.51 31.26 2.16
N THR A 28 -6.91 31.27 0.89
CA THR A 28 -6.01 31.44 -0.24
C THR A 28 -5.11 32.65 0.00
N SER A 29 -3.81 32.44 0.24
CA SER A 29 -2.70 33.31 -0.21
C SER A 29 -1.34 32.87 0.35
N GLN A 30 -0.35 32.93 -0.54
CA GLN A 30 1.10 32.82 -0.34
C GLN A 30 1.71 31.41 -0.41
N CYS A 31 2.00 31.02 -1.65
CA CYS A 31 3.07 30.12 -2.02
C CYS A 31 4.39 30.56 -1.37
N PHE A 32 4.75 29.97 -0.23
CA PHE A 32 6.13 29.97 0.23
C PHE A 32 6.89 28.97 -0.64
N SER A 33 7.60 29.48 -1.64
CA SER A 33 8.60 28.69 -2.35
C SER A 33 9.70 28.31 -1.35
N PRO A 34 10.03 27.02 -1.19
CA PRO A 34 11.18 26.64 -0.39
C PRO A 34 12.45 27.26 -1.00
N PRO A 35 13.40 27.76 -0.18
CA PRO A 35 14.67 28.22 -0.69
C PRO A 35 15.41 27.06 -1.39
N PRO A 36 16.18 27.35 -2.46
CA PRO A 36 16.94 26.33 -3.16
C PRO A 36 17.97 25.68 -2.21
N PRO A 37 18.20 24.36 -2.31
CA PRO A 37 19.19 23.68 -1.49
C PRO A 37 20.58 24.28 -1.74
N SER A 38 21.25 24.67 -0.65
CA SER A 38 22.64 25.12 -0.72
C SER A 38 23.55 23.99 -1.20
N PRO A 39 24.54 24.25 -2.07
CA PRO A 39 25.48 23.24 -2.53
C PRO A 39 26.36 22.78 -1.37
N SER A 40 26.06 21.60 -0.83
CA SER A 40 26.93 20.92 0.13
C SER A 40 28.19 20.43 -0.59
N PRO A 41 29.38 20.64 0.00
CA PRO A 41 30.64 20.20 -0.58
C PRO A 41 30.70 18.67 -0.67
N CYS A 42 31.13 18.20 -1.83
CA CYS A 42 31.38 16.80 -2.13
C CYS A 42 32.38 16.22 -1.13
N LEU A 43 31.89 15.43 -0.18
CA LEU A 43 32.71 14.51 0.59
C LEU A 43 32.96 13.27 -0.25
N SER A 44 34.24 12.98 -0.44
CA SER A 44 34.80 11.89 -1.22
C SER A 44 34.18 10.54 -0.86
N PRO A 45 33.98 9.64 -1.84
CA PRO A 45 33.53 8.28 -1.57
C PRO A 45 34.61 7.51 -0.79
N ILE A 46 34.28 7.10 0.44
CA ILE A 46 35.00 6.05 1.14
C ILE A 46 34.72 4.74 0.39
N SER A 47 35.74 4.28 -0.34
CA SER A 47 35.75 2.99 -1.01
C SER A 47 35.79 1.87 0.03
N VAL A 48 34.61 1.38 0.42
CA VAL A 48 34.48 0.08 1.10
C VAL A 48 34.36 -0.99 0.03
N HIS A 49 35.49 -1.59 -0.29
CA HIS A 49 35.60 -2.75 -1.14
C HIS A 49 34.97 -3.96 -0.44
N MET A 50 33.69 -4.23 -0.71
CA MET A 50 33.08 -5.53 -0.43
C MET A 50 33.37 -6.47 -1.60
N GLU A 51 34.35 -7.35 -1.42
CA GLU A 51 34.52 -8.53 -2.27
C GLU A 51 33.42 -9.56 -1.93
N THR A 52 32.25 -9.42 -2.55
CA THR A 52 31.31 -10.54 -2.66
C THR A 52 31.75 -11.41 -3.84
N ARG A 53 32.50 -12.48 -3.53
CA ARG A 53 32.79 -13.58 -4.46
C ARG A 53 31.48 -14.25 -4.88
N CYS A 54 30.91 -13.78 -5.99
CA CYS A 54 29.90 -14.55 -6.73
C CYS A 54 30.58 -15.75 -7.39
N HIS A 55 30.41 -16.93 -6.79
CA HIS A 55 30.80 -18.20 -7.39
C HIS A 55 29.85 -18.51 -8.55
N ARG A 56 30.16 -17.96 -9.73
CA ARG A 56 29.43 -18.17 -10.99
C ARG A 56 29.68 -19.60 -11.47
N GLN A 57 28.85 -20.55 -11.05
CA GLN A 57 28.75 -21.85 -11.71
C GLN A 57 28.25 -21.61 -13.14
N ARG A 58 29.15 -21.74 -14.12
CA ARG A 58 28.81 -21.80 -15.54
C ARG A 58 28.05 -23.11 -15.78
N ILE A 59 26.73 -23.02 -15.83
CA ILE A 59 25.91 -24.07 -16.44
C ILE A 59 26.14 -23.95 -17.97
N PRO A 60 26.55 -25.02 -18.67
CA PRO A 60 26.62 -25.01 -20.12
C PRO A 60 25.20 -24.91 -20.68
N PHE A 61 24.83 -23.72 -21.16
CA PHE A 61 23.65 -23.54 -22.00
C PHE A 61 23.87 -24.29 -23.31
N TYR A 62 23.28 -25.49 -23.40
CA TYR A 62 22.97 -26.10 -24.68
C TYR A 62 21.91 -25.21 -25.34
N HIS A 63 22.33 -24.40 -26.32
CA HIS A 63 21.41 -23.83 -27.29
C HIS A 63 21.10 -24.93 -28.30
N PRO A 64 19.89 -25.53 -28.30
CA PRO A 64 19.47 -26.28 -29.47
C PRO A 64 19.44 -25.31 -30.65
N LYS A 65 20.24 -25.60 -31.68
CA LYS A 65 20.17 -24.93 -32.97
C LYS A 65 18.79 -25.24 -33.56
N SER A 66 17.80 -24.40 -33.29
CA SER A 66 16.57 -24.42 -34.06
C SER A 66 16.90 -23.88 -35.45
N SER A 67 16.84 -24.78 -36.41
CA SER A 67 16.90 -24.48 -37.83
C SER A 67 15.86 -23.41 -38.16
N SER A 68 16.32 -22.27 -38.65
CA SER A 68 15.50 -21.21 -39.21
C SER A 68 14.89 -21.69 -40.54
N SER A 69 13.74 -22.37 -40.46
CA SER A 69 12.77 -22.39 -41.54
C SER A 69 11.96 -21.10 -41.43
N SER A 70 12.34 -20.10 -42.20
CA SER A 70 11.60 -18.85 -42.41
C SER A 70 10.30 -19.15 -43.16
N SER A 71 9.35 -19.79 -42.48
CA SER A 71 7.94 -19.62 -42.81
C SER A 71 7.52 -18.33 -42.14
N SER A 72 7.28 -17.29 -42.93
CA SER A 72 6.47 -16.15 -42.52
C SER A 72 5.07 -16.67 -42.21
N SER A 73 4.89 -17.31 -41.05
CA SER A 73 3.58 -17.50 -40.46
C SER A 73 3.06 -16.09 -40.20
N LEU A 74 2.03 -15.70 -40.95
CA LEU A 74 1.25 -14.54 -40.61
C LEU A 74 0.81 -14.75 -39.16
N ASN A 75 1.40 -13.99 -38.22
CA ASN A 75 1.02 -14.02 -36.81
C ASN A 75 -0.33 -13.32 -36.69
N ALA A 76 -1.38 -13.95 -37.23
CA ALA A 76 -2.75 -13.52 -37.03
C ALA A 76 -3.13 -13.83 -35.58
N VAL A 77 -3.77 -12.88 -34.91
CA VAL A 77 -4.25 -13.05 -33.54
C VAL A 77 -5.55 -13.83 -33.56
N THR A 78 -5.57 -15.05 -33.01
CA THR A 78 -6.78 -15.88 -33.01
C THR A 78 -7.70 -15.50 -31.85
N GLU A 79 -8.96 -15.97 -31.89
CA GLU A 79 -9.92 -15.78 -30.80
C GLU A 79 -9.37 -16.34 -29.48
N GLU A 80 -8.69 -17.50 -29.52
CA GLU A 80 -8.07 -18.11 -28.36
C GLU A 80 -6.96 -17.25 -27.74
N ASP A 81 -6.20 -16.51 -28.55
CA ASP A 81 -5.19 -15.57 -28.06
C ASP A 81 -5.84 -14.39 -27.32
N VAL A 82 -6.97 -13.89 -27.83
CA VAL A 82 -7.75 -12.83 -27.17
C VAL A 82 -8.34 -13.34 -25.86
N ILE A 83 -8.97 -14.52 -25.86
CA ILE A 83 -9.53 -15.13 -24.65
C ILE A 83 -8.44 -15.30 -23.59
N ALA A 84 -7.28 -15.86 -23.96
CA ALA A 84 -6.17 -16.03 -23.03
C ALA A 84 -5.63 -14.70 -22.48
N ALA A 85 -5.64 -13.63 -23.27
CA ALA A 85 -5.27 -12.30 -22.82
C ALA A 85 -6.28 -11.71 -21.82
N VAL A 86 -7.57 -11.90 -22.07
CA VAL A 86 -8.66 -11.47 -21.15
C VAL A 86 -8.61 -12.25 -19.84
N GLU A 87 -8.54 -13.58 -19.90
CA GLU A 87 -8.45 -14.43 -18.69
C GLU A 87 -7.25 -14.02 -17.82
N LYS A 88 -6.10 -13.74 -18.45
CA LYS A 88 -4.93 -13.25 -17.73
C LYS A 88 -5.15 -11.88 -17.08
N ALA A 89 -5.86 -10.97 -17.74
CA ALA A 89 -6.20 -9.67 -17.16
C ALA A 89 -7.15 -9.83 -15.97
N GLU A 90 -8.14 -10.73 -16.06
CA GLU A 90 -9.07 -11.04 -14.98
C GLU A 90 -8.36 -11.66 -13.76
N ASP A 91 -7.45 -12.62 -13.99
CA ASP A 91 -6.65 -13.23 -12.93
C ASP A 91 -5.81 -12.18 -12.19
N LEU A 92 -5.14 -11.29 -12.92
CA LEU A 92 -4.35 -10.21 -12.32
C LEU A 92 -5.21 -9.22 -11.53
N TRP A 93 -6.44 -8.94 -11.98
CA TRP A 93 -7.39 -8.12 -11.23
C TRP A 93 -7.88 -8.80 -9.96
N ALA A 94 -8.07 -10.12 -9.98
CA ALA A 94 -8.42 -10.89 -8.79
C ALA A 94 -7.29 -10.83 -7.75
N ASP A 95 -6.04 -11.03 -8.17
CA ASP A 95 -4.86 -10.92 -7.32
C ASP A 95 -4.70 -9.50 -6.74
N ALA A 96 -4.87 -8.47 -7.57
CA ALA A 96 -4.82 -7.06 -7.16
C ALA A 96 -5.88 -6.76 -6.09
N LEU A 97 -7.10 -7.26 -6.27
CA LEU A 97 -8.19 -7.10 -5.30
C LEU A 97 -7.88 -7.80 -3.97
N GLU A 98 -7.32 -9.01 -4.00
CA GLU A 98 -6.89 -9.70 -2.78
C GLU A 98 -5.79 -8.91 -2.05
N ALA A 99 -4.79 -8.43 -2.79
CA ALA A 99 -3.71 -7.61 -2.23
C ALA A 99 -4.25 -6.34 -1.58
N ARG A 100 -5.20 -5.64 -2.23
CA ARG A 100 -5.82 -4.43 -1.68
C ARG A 100 -6.61 -4.72 -0.39
N LYS A 101 -7.37 -5.83 -0.35
CA LYS A 101 -8.06 -6.27 0.88
C LYS A 101 -7.07 -6.53 2.02
N LYS A 102 -5.94 -7.17 1.73
CA LYS A 102 -4.88 -7.42 2.71
C LYS A 102 -4.25 -6.12 3.20
N ALA A 103 -3.95 -5.18 2.30
CA ALA A 103 -3.42 -3.87 2.66
C ALA A 103 -4.37 -3.11 3.59
N ASN A 104 -5.66 -3.08 3.27
CA ASN A 104 -6.68 -2.43 4.11
C ASN A 104 -6.76 -3.06 5.50
N LYS A 105 -6.76 -4.40 5.58
CA LYS A 105 -6.75 -5.10 6.87
C LYS A 105 -5.53 -4.74 7.72
N LEU A 106 -4.34 -4.70 7.12
CA LEU A 106 -3.13 -4.31 7.84
C LEU A 106 -3.17 -2.84 8.29
N SER A 107 -3.76 -1.96 7.47
CA SER A 107 -4.00 -0.56 7.85
C SER A 107 -4.91 -0.45 9.08
N GLU A 108 -6.02 -1.20 9.11
CA GLU A 108 -6.92 -1.26 10.28
C GLU A 108 -6.18 -1.77 11.53
N GLU A 109 -5.36 -2.82 11.40
CA GLU A 109 -4.56 -3.35 12.51
C GLU A 109 -3.48 -2.36 12.98
N ALA A 110 -2.90 -1.59 12.07
CA ALA A 110 -1.92 -0.55 12.37
C ALA A 110 -2.57 0.62 13.12
N GLU A 111 -3.74 1.09 12.67
CA GLU A 111 -4.52 2.14 13.35
C GLU A 111 -4.97 1.72 14.76
N GLY A 112 -5.46 0.48 14.90
CA GLY A 112 -5.79 -0.09 16.20
C GLY A 112 -4.57 -0.19 17.12
N GLY A 113 -3.43 -0.60 16.58
CA GLY A 113 -2.15 -0.64 17.28
C GLY A 113 -1.68 0.74 17.74
N ALA A 114 -1.74 1.75 16.86
CA ALA A 114 -1.38 3.12 17.16
C ALA A 114 -2.27 3.73 18.25
N THR A 115 -3.58 3.47 18.18
CA THR A 115 -4.54 3.90 19.22
C THR A 115 -4.19 3.27 20.58
N SER A 116 -3.95 1.95 20.63
CA SER A 116 -3.58 1.27 21.88
C SER A 116 -2.22 1.73 22.42
N ALA A 117 -1.26 2.03 21.54
CA ALA A 117 0.03 2.61 21.92
C ALA A 117 -0.15 4.01 22.53
N SER A 118 -1.00 4.85 21.92
CA SER A 118 -1.33 6.19 22.43
C SER A 118 -1.96 6.12 23.82
N GLU A 119 -2.98 5.27 24.00
CA GLU A 119 -3.63 5.07 25.30
C GLU A 119 -2.62 4.63 26.38
N SER A 120 -1.69 3.74 26.03
CA SER A 120 -0.66 3.26 26.97
C SER A 120 0.38 4.33 27.28
N ALA A 121 0.69 5.21 26.33
CA ALA A 121 1.54 6.36 26.56
C ALA A 121 0.87 7.38 27.50
N ASP A 122 -0.43 7.62 27.34
CA ASP A 122 -1.21 8.48 28.23
C ASP A 122 -1.27 7.90 29.65
N GLU A 123 -1.46 6.59 29.81
CA GLU A 123 -1.38 5.91 31.11
C GLU A 123 0.01 6.05 31.74
N ALA A 124 1.09 5.88 30.96
CA ALA A 124 2.46 6.05 31.43
C ALA A 124 2.74 7.49 31.87
N MET A 125 2.28 8.49 31.11
CA MET A 125 2.39 9.90 31.47
C MET A 125 1.56 10.24 32.71
N GLY A 126 0.35 9.68 32.81
CA GLY A 126 -0.51 9.82 33.98
C GLY A 126 0.17 9.29 35.24
N ALA A 127 0.78 8.10 35.17
CA ALA A 127 1.53 7.51 36.28
C ALA A 127 2.74 8.35 36.74
N LEU A 128 3.36 9.10 35.81
CA LEU A 128 4.44 10.05 36.12
C LEU A 128 3.93 11.37 36.72
N GLN A 129 2.71 11.79 36.39
CA GLN A 129 2.12 13.05 36.84
C GLN A 129 1.38 12.98 38.19
N ILE A 130 1.23 11.80 38.81
CA ILE A 130 0.61 11.68 40.16
C ILE A 130 1.52 12.32 41.22
N LYS A 131 1.39 13.64 41.32
CA LYS A 131 1.77 14.59 42.38
C LYS A 131 3.24 14.55 42.82
N SER A 132 3.98 15.58 42.39
CA SER A 132 5.09 16.28 43.06
C SER A 132 5.55 15.72 44.43
N GLY A 133 6.07 14.49 44.44
CA GLY A 133 6.34 13.73 45.68
C GLY A 133 6.34 12.20 45.49
N GLY A 134 5.76 11.67 44.41
CA GLY A 134 5.84 10.24 44.06
C GLY A 134 7.27 9.79 43.73
N THR A 135 7.81 8.84 44.50
CA THR A 135 9.11 8.22 44.23
C THR A 135 9.05 7.46 42.89
N PHE A 136 10.02 7.71 42.01
CA PHE A 136 10.23 6.96 40.77
C PHE A 136 10.38 5.47 41.09
N GLY A 137 9.29 4.72 40.92
CA GLY A 137 9.21 3.29 41.23
C GLY A 137 9.47 2.42 40.01
N MET A 138 9.90 1.18 40.25
CA MET A 138 10.08 0.15 39.21
C MET A 138 8.82 -0.03 38.35
N SER A 139 7.63 0.13 38.95
CA SER A 139 6.34 0.09 38.27
C SER A 139 6.22 1.11 37.12
N ASN A 140 6.78 2.31 37.27
CA ASN A 140 6.70 3.35 36.25
C ASN A 140 7.57 3.01 35.03
N VAL A 141 8.70 2.34 35.27
CA VAL A 141 9.59 1.83 34.22
C VAL A 141 8.90 0.71 33.43
N GLU A 142 8.16 -0.17 34.11
CA GLU A 142 7.39 -1.23 33.45
C GLU A 142 6.26 -0.65 32.58
N THR A 143 5.51 0.33 33.06
CA THR A 143 4.47 1.00 32.26
C THR A 143 5.06 1.72 31.05
N ALA A 144 6.17 2.45 31.23
CA ALA A 144 6.85 3.13 30.12
C ALA A 144 7.39 2.13 29.09
N LYS A 145 7.96 1.00 29.53
CA LYS A 145 8.43 -0.07 28.64
C LYS A 145 7.27 -0.70 27.87
N SER A 146 6.13 -0.93 28.51
CA SER A 146 4.92 -1.44 27.87
C SER A 146 4.42 -0.49 26.77
N ALA A 147 4.34 0.81 27.07
CA ALA A 147 3.96 1.83 26.09
C ALA A 147 4.93 1.90 24.90
N LEU A 148 6.25 1.85 25.17
CA LEU A 148 7.27 1.85 24.12
C LEU A 148 7.19 0.60 23.25
N ASN A 149 7.01 -0.58 23.84
CA ASN A 149 6.84 -1.82 23.06
C ASN A 149 5.61 -1.74 22.15
N LYS A 150 4.47 -1.26 22.65
CA LYS A 150 3.27 -1.07 21.83
C LYS A 150 3.49 -0.06 20.70
N ALA A 151 4.24 1.01 20.94
CA ALA A 151 4.59 1.98 19.90
C ALA A 151 5.49 1.37 18.81
N LEU A 152 6.47 0.53 19.20
CA LEU A 152 7.31 -0.20 18.25
C LEU A 152 6.49 -1.21 17.43
N ASP A 153 5.59 -1.96 18.08
CA ASP A 153 4.71 -2.91 17.41
C ASP A 153 3.76 -2.20 16.43
N ALA A 154 3.21 -1.05 16.83
CA ALA A 154 2.39 -0.21 15.94
C ALA A 154 3.21 0.29 14.74
N GLY A 155 4.45 0.74 14.96
CA GLY A 155 5.35 1.13 13.88
C GLY A 155 5.63 0.00 12.89
N SER A 156 5.89 -1.21 13.38
CA SER A 156 6.08 -2.39 12.52
C SER A 156 4.85 -2.69 11.65
N LYS A 157 3.64 -2.57 12.22
CA LYS A 157 2.39 -2.78 11.47
C LYS A 157 2.16 -1.70 10.42
N VAL A 158 2.52 -0.45 10.69
CA VAL A 158 2.47 0.63 9.69
C VAL A 158 3.40 0.29 8.52
N ASP A 159 4.64 -0.14 8.79
CA ASP A 159 5.58 -0.53 7.74
C ASP A 159 5.07 -1.72 6.90
N GLU A 160 4.42 -2.69 7.54
CA GLU A 160 3.78 -3.82 6.85
C GLU A 160 2.60 -3.38 5.98
N ALA A 161 1.74 -2.49 6.50
CA ALA A 161 0.61 -1.93 5.74
C ALA A 161 1.08 -1.12 4.53
N LEU A 162 2.17 -0.36 4.66
CA LEU A 162 2.78 0.37 3.54
C LEU A 162 3.28 -0.58 2.45
N LYS A 163 4.05 -1.61 2.82
CA LYS A 163 4.53 -2.61 1.85
C LYS A 163 3.39 -3.36 1.16
N ALA A 164 2.33 -3.69 1.89
CA ALA A 164 1.16 -4.33 1.31
C ALA A 164 0.41 -3.40 0.35
N THR A 165 0.37 -2.10 0.64
CA THR A 165 -0.22 -1.09 -0.25
C THR A 165 0.60 -0.95 -1.53
N GLU A 166 1.93 -0.86 -1.43
CA GLU A 166 2.82 -0.79 -2.59
C GLU A 166 2.68 -2.03 -3.49
N GLU A 167 2.53 -3.22 -2.91
CA GLU A 167 2.31 -4.44 -3.68
C GLU A 167 0.93 -4.47 -4.36
N ALA A 168 -0.11 -3.99 -3.68
CA ALA A 168 -1.43 -3.84 -4.28
C ALA A 168 -1.39 -2.87 -5.48
N ASP A 169 -0.74 -1.71 -5.32
CA ASP A 169 -0.57 -0.73 -6.39
C ASP A 169 0.21 -1.32 -7.59
N ARG A 170 1.25 -2.12 -7.30
CA ARG A 170 2.03 -2.82 -8.34
C ARG A 170 1.17 -3.81 -9.13
N LEU A 171 0.33 -4.59 -8.45
CA LEU A 171 -0.54 -5.57 -9.08
C LEU A 171 -1.65 -4.90 -9.89
N GLU A 172 -2.26 -3.83 -9.39
CA GLU A 172 -3.26 -3.05 -10.13
C GLU A 172 -2.66 -2.50 -11.43
N LYS A 173 -1.44 -1.97 -11.38
CA LYS A 173 -0.74 -1.50 -12.59
C LYS A 173 -0.51 -2.63 -13.61
N LEU A 174 -0.15 -3.83 -13.16
CA LEU A 174 0.02 -4.97 -14.06
C LEU A 174 -1.31 -5.47 -14.63
N ALA A 175 -2.38 -5.44 -13.84
CA ALA A 175 -3.72 -5.79 -14.29
C ALA A 175 -4.22 -4.82 -15.37
N GLU A 176 -3.95 -3.52 -15.20
CA GLU A 176 -4.28 -2.48 -16.17
C GLU A 176 -3.48 -2.63 -17.47
N GLU A 177 -2.17 -2.92 -17.39
CA GLU A 177 -1.33 -3.22 -18.55
C GLU A 177 -1.79 -4.50 -19.28
N ALA A 178 -2.23 -5.52 -18.55
CA ALA A 178 -2.77 -6.74 -19.14
C ALA A 178 -4.13 -6.50 -19.82
N LEU A 179 -4.99 -5.67 -19.23
CA LEU A 179 -6.25 -5.25 -19.83
C LEU A 179 -6.00 -4.51 -21.15
N GLU A 180 -5.10 -3.53 -21.16
CA GLU A 180 -4.73 -2.79 -22.38
C GLU A 180 -4.16 -3.74 -23.46
N ALA A 181 -3.37 -4.75 -23.06
CA ALA A 181 -2.87 -5.76 -23.98
C ALA A 181 -4.00 -6.64 -24.56
N SER A 182 -5.01 -6.99 -23.75
CA SER A 182 -6.17 -7.75 -24.19
C SER A 182 -7.05 -6.97 -25.16
N GLU A 183 -7.24 -5.66 -24.90
CA GLU A 183 -7.97 -4.76 -25.79
C GLU A 183 -7.27 -4.63 -27.15
N LYS A 184 -5.94 -4.48 -27.15
CA LYS A 184 -5.14 -4.47 -28.39
C LYS A 184 -5.21 -5.79 -29.16
N ALA A 185 -5.22 -6.92 -28.45
CA ALA A 185 -5.35 -8.23 -29.07
C ALA A 185 -6.71 -8.37 -29.75
N LEU A 186 -7.78 -7.92 -29.09
CA LEU A 186 -9.13 -7.89 -29.67
C LEU A 186 -9.21 -6.99 -30.90
N GLU A 187 -8.64 -5.77 -30.84
CA GLU A 187 -8.58 -4.86 -32.00
C GLU A 187 -7.86 -5.51 -33.18
N GLN A 188 -6.74 -6.19 -32.93
CA GLN A 188 -5.99 -6.88 -33.98
C GLN A 188 -6.78 -8.07 -34.55
N HIS A 189 -7.48 -8.83 -33.71
CA HIS A 189 -8.31 -9.94 -34.15
C HIS A 189 -9.41 -9.48 -35.12
N LEU A 190 -10.06 -8.35 -34.85
CA LEU A 190 -11.09 -7.77 -35.73
C LEU A 190 -10.52 -7.31 -37.09
N ILE A 191 -9.25 -6.96 -37.15
CA ILE A 191 -8.54 -6.62 -38.40
C ILE A 191 -8.19 -7.90 -39.18
N ASP A 192 -7.70 -8.93 -38.47
CA ASP A 192 -7.28 -10.19 -39.08
C ASP A 192 -8.47 -11.03 -39.58
N PHE A 193 -9.61 -10.92 -38.90
CA PHE A 193 -10.85 -11.64 -39.18
C PHE A 193 -12.03 -10.65 -39.29
N PRO A 194 -12.11 -9.84 -40.36
CA PRO A 194 -13.21 -8.90 -40.53
C PRO A 194 -14.53 -9.67 -40.68
N GLU A 195 -15.55 -9.28 -39.91
CA GLU A 195 -16.89 -9.80 -40.09
C GLU A 195 -17.41 -9.35 -41.46
N GLU A 196 -17.68 -10.30 -42.38
CA GLU A 196 -18.41 -9.97 -43.59
C GLU A 196 -19.84 -9.58 -43.17
N GLU A 197 -20.14 -8.28 -43.23
CA GLU A 197 -21.50 -7.77 -43.09
C GLU A 197 -22.36 -8.44 -44.18
N GLY A 198 -23.08 -9.50 -43.79
CA GLY A 198 -23.87 -10.30 -44.71
C GLY A 198 -24.90 -9.44 -45.45
N GLU A 199 -24.76 -9.36 -46.77
CA GLU A 199 -25.79 -8.89 -47.71
C GLU A 199 -27.00 -9.83 -47.77
#